data_AF-A0A1C5Z0B5-F1
#
_entry.id   AF-A0A1C5Z0B5-F1
#
_cell.length_a   1.000
_cell.length_b   1.000
_cell.length_c   1.000
_cell.angle_alpha   90.00
_cell.angle_beta   90.00
_cell.angle_gamma   90.00
#
_symmetry.space_group_name_H-M   'P 1'
#
loop_
_entity.id
_entity.type
_entity.pdbx_description
1 polymer ?
#
loop_
_entity_poly.entity_id
_entity_poly.type
_entity_poly.pdbx_seq_one_letter_code
_entity_poly.pdbx_strand_id
1 'polypeptide(L)'
;MRYLINPVKALLSLFAFILFLFLFVVSFQSHKMIPMVLYAILSVVYFLLLCHFTKYLEIDENGVRNRFLWKSYNELSWDKIQEVGIANMKVMKNAERTKVGELYLYFSPESMTEKERFHMCLNWPPKEKRYMRYSVKRLKAVQKYWEEKPVFAWLKEEAYLDRYFRR
;
A
#
# COMPACT_ATOMS: atom_id res chain seq x y z
N MET A 1 -13.06 -6.05 4.99
CA MET A 1 -12.73 -5.77 3.56
C MET A 1 -11.24 -5.93 3.31
N ARG A 2 -10.83 -6.49 2.17
CA ARG A 2 -9.41 -6.73 1.81
C ARG A 2 -8.96 -5.80 0.69
N TYR A 3 -7.81 -5.14 0.88
CA TYR A 3 -7.24 -4.22 -0.10
C TYR A 3 -5.80 -4.59 -0.43
N LEU A 4 -5.50 -4.80 -1.71
CA LEU A 4 -4.12 -4.99 -2.12
C LEU A 4 -3.34 -3.67 -1.96
N ILE A 5 -2.16 -3.77 -1.35
CA ILE A 5 -1.33 -2.59 -1.05
C ILE A 5 -0.71 -2.04 -2.36
N ASN A 6 -0.25 -2.92 -3.26
CA ASN A 6 0.45 -2.53 -4.51
C ASN A 6 -0.08 -3.28 -5.75
N PRO A 7 -1.28 -2.96 -6.26
CA PRO A 7 -1.90 -3.70 -7.37
C PRO A 7 -1.10 -3.66 -8.66
N VAL A 8 -0.51 -2.50 -8.98
CA VAL A 8 0.27 -2.34 -10.21
C VAL A 8 1.55 -3.17 -10.17
N LYS A 9 2.28 -3.14 -9.04
CA LYS A 9 3.53 -3.91 -8.90
C LYS A 9 3.25 -5.41 -8.88
N ALA A 10 2.20 -5.85 -8.21
CA ALA A 10 1.78 -7.26 -8.24
C ALA A 10 1.39 -7.71 -9.65
N LEU A 11 0.66 -6.88 -10.41
CA LEU A 11 0.28 -7.19 -11.79
C LEU A 11 1.49 -7.28 -12.73
N LEU A 12 2.43 -6.33 -12.63
CA LEU A 12 3.68 -6.34 -13.40
C LEU A 12 4.52 -7.58 -13.07
N SER A 13 4.65 -7.93 -11.78
CA SER A 13 5.36 -9.15 -11.37
C SER A 13 4.68 -10.42 -11.86
N LEU A 14 3.35 -10.47 -11.86
CA LEU A 14 2.58 -11.60 -12.40
C LEU A 14 2.80 -11.75 -13.91
N PHE A 15 2.72 -10.64 -14.66
CA PHE A 15 2.96 -10.63 -16.10
C PHE A 15 4.38 -11.11 -16.43
N ALA A 16 5.39 -10.56 -15.75
CA ALA A 16 6.78 -10.98 -15.92
C ALA A 16 6.98 -12.46 -15.58
N PHE A 17 6.36 -12.95 -14.50
CA PHE A 17 6.41 -14.37 -14.13
C PHE A 17 5.85 -15.28 -15.24
N ILE A 18 4.67 -14.95 -15.79
CA ILE A 18 4.04 -15.71 -16.87
C ILE A 18 4.93 -15.70 -18.12
N LEU A 19 5.50 -14.54 -18.47
CA LEU A 19 6.38 -14.41 -19.63
C LEU A 19 7.64 -15.29 -19.49
N PHE A 20 8.33 -15.23 -18.34
CA PHE A 20 9.53 -16.04 -18.12
C PHE A 20 9.22 -17.54 -18.01
N LEU A 21 8.07 -17.90 -17.46
CA LEU A 21 7.63 -19.29 -17.43
C LEU A 21 7.36 -19.82 -18.85
N PHE A 22 6.73 -19.00 -19.71
CA PHE A 22 6.55 -19.34 -21.11
C PHE A 22 7.88 -19.52 -21.85
N LEU A 23 8.82 -18.58 -21.68
CA LEU A 23 10.16 -18.66 -22.27
C LEU A 23 10.96 -19.87 -21.77
N PHE A 24 10.77 -20.26 -20.50
CA PHE A 24 11.33 -21.47 -19.93
C PHE A 24 10.79 -22.72 -20.65
N VAL A 25 9.47 -22.83 -20.84
CA VAL A 25 8.84 -23.96 -21.55
C VAL A 25 9.33 -24.07 -22.99
N VAL A 26 9.40 -22.94 -23.72
CA VAL A 26 9.93 -22.90 -25.10
C VAL A 26 11.41 -23.33 -25.15
N SER A 27 12.21 -22.89 -24.17
CA SER A 27 13.63 -23.26 -24.08
C SER A 27 13.83 -24.74 -23.74
N PHE A 28 12.94 -25.30 -22.91
CA PHE A 28 12.91 -26.72 -22.58
C PHE A 28 12.60 -27.57 -23.82
N GLN A 29 11.60 -27.19 -24.62
CA GLN A 29 11.25 -27.85 -25.88
C GLN A 29 12.37 -27.75 -26.93
N SER A 30 13.12 -26.64 -26.94
CA SER A 30 14.24 -26.42 -27.86
C SER A 30 15.54 -27.09 -27.40
N HIS A 31 15.54 -27.79 -26.26
CA HIS A 31 16.71 -28.40 -25.62
C HIS A 31 17.90 -27.45 -25.37
N LYS A 32 17.62 -26.14 -25.24
CA LYS A 32 18.65 -25.13 -25.01
C LYS A 32 18.89 -24.95 -23.51
N MET A 33 19.94 -25.59 -23.00
CA MET A 33 20.24 -25.62 -21.55
C MET A 33 20.48 -24.23 -20.93
N ILE A 34 21.25 -23.37 -21.58
CA ILE A 34 21.59 -22.03 -21.07
C ILE A 34 20.35 -21.15 -20.85
N PRO A 35 19.50 -20.88 -21.86
CA PRO A 35 18.30 -20.07 -21.65
C PRO A 35 17.29 -20.74 -20.72
N MET A 36 17.21 -22.07 -20.72
CA MET A 36 16.34 -22.81 -19.78
C MET A 36 16.70 -22.49 -18.33
N VAL A 37 17.97 -22.59 -17.93
CA VAL A 37 18.38 -22.28 -16.55
C VAL A 37 18.15 -20.80 -16.22
N LEU A 38 18.46 -19.90 -17.17
CA LEU A 38 18.26 -18.47 -16.97
C LEU A 38 16.78 -18.11 -16.71
N TYR A 39 15.86 -18.60 -17.55
CA TYR A 39 14.44 -18.32 -17.40
C TYR A 39 13.82 -19.02 -16.19
N ALA A 40 14.34 -20.16 -15.78
CA ALA A 40 13.94 -20.80 -14.52
C ALA A 40 14.27 -19.90 -13.31
N ILE A 41 15.49 -19.39 -13.23
CA ILE A 41 15.91 -18.49 -12.14
C ILE A 41 15.06 -17.21 -12.14
N LEU A 42 14.86 -16.59 -13.31
CA LEU A 42 14.04 -15.38 -13.42
C LEU A 42 12.58 -15.65 -12.99
N SER A 43 12.00 -16.78 -13.41
CA SER A 43 10.65 -17.17 -12.99
C SER A 43 10.55 -17.28 -11.47
N VAL A 44 11.53 -17.91 -10.80
CA VAL A 44 11.56 -17.99 -9.34
C VAL A 44 11.66 -16.61 -8.69
N VAL A 45 12.53 -15.73 -9.20
CA VAL A 45 12.67 -14.35 -8.68
C VAL A 45 11.36 -13.57 -8.81
N TYR A 46 10.70 -13.61 -9.98
CA TYR A 46 9.44 -12.90 -10.18
C TYR A 46 8.27 -13.52 -9.40
N PHE A 47 8.30 -14.83 -9.15
CA PHE A 47 7.36 -15.48 -8.25
C PHE A 47 7.53 -15.00 -6.80
N LEU A 48 8.77 -14.88 -6.31
CA LEU A 48 9.05 -14.32 -4.98
C LEU A 48 8.63 -12.85 -4.89
N LEU A 49 8.86 -12.05 -5.93
CA LEU A 49 8.40 -10.66 -6.01
C LEU A 49 6.88 -10.57 -6.02
N LEU A 50 6.20 -11.43 -6.79
CA LEU A 50 4.75 -11.53 -6.82
C LEU A 50 4.22 -11.78 -5.41
N CYS A 51 4.73 -12.81 -4.73
CA CYS A 51 4.44 -13.10 -3.32
C CYS A 51 4.70 -11.87 -2.42
N HIS A 52 5.82 -11.19 -2.59
CA HIS A 52 6.10 -10.00 -1.79
C HIS A 52 5.06 -8.87 -2.01
N PHE A 53 4.55 -8.71 -3.22
CA PHE A 53 3.57 -7.68 -3.57
C PHE A 53 2.10 -8.09 -3.37
N THR A 54 1.76 -9.38 -3.25
CA THR A 54 0.42 -9.87 -2.87
C THR A 54 0.12 -9.72 -1.37
N LYS A 55 0.69 -8.72 -0.72
CA LYS A 55 0.30 -8.33 0.65
C LYS A 55 -1.03 -7.59 0.61
N TYR A 56 -2.00 -8.08 1.37
CA TYR A 56 -3.32 -7.48 1.55
C TYR A 56 -3.35 -6.73 2.88
N LEU A 57 -3.97 -5.57 2.91
CA LEU A 57 -4.46 -4.95 4.13
C LEU A 57 -5.92 -5.39 4.33
N GLU A 58 -6.20 -6.11 5.40
CA GLU A 58 -7.54 -6.51 5.81
C GLU A 58 -8.03 -5.55 6.91
N ILE A 59 -9.18 -4.94 6.68
CA ILE A 59 -9.88 -4.10 7.64
C ILE A 59 -11.10 -4.90 8.11
N ASP A 60 -11.18 -5.17 9.39
CA ASP A 60 -12.24 -6.00 9.98
C ASP A 60 -12.80 -5.36 11.25
N GLU A 61 -13.84 -5.95 11.84
CA GLU A 61 -14.44 -5.51 13.11
C GLU A 61 -13.42 -5.45 14.26
N ASN A 62 -12.39 -6.29 14.20
CA ASN A 62 -11.35 -6.34 15.23
C ASN A 62 -10.19 -5.36 15.00
N GLY A 63 -10.07 -4.72 13.83
CA GLY A 63 -8.97 -3.80 13.53
C GLY A 63 -8.41 -3.88 12.12
N VAL A 64 -7.17 -3.40 11.98
CA VAL A 64 -6.41 -3.36 10.72
C VAL A 64 -5.25 -4.35 10.78
N ARG A 65 -5.21 -5.28 9.83
CA ARG A 65 -4.20 -6.34 9.78
C ARG A 65 -3.57 -6.44 8.40
N ASN A 66 -2.27 -6.72 8.34
CA ASN A 66 -1.65 -7.13 7.08
C ASN A 66 -1.77 -8.65 6.95
N ARG A 67 -2.31 -9.12 5.83
CA ARG A 67 -2.40 -10.54 5.52
C ARG A 67 -1.57 -10.86 4.30
N PHE A 68 -0.74 -11.88 4.43
CA PHE A 68 -0.07 -12.48 3.29
C PHE A 68 -0.47 -13.95 3.22
N LEU A 69 -1.14 -14.32 2.11
CA LEU A 69 -1.68 -15.66 1.88
C LEU A 69 -2.64 -16.09 3.01
N TRP A 70 -2.10 -16.69 4.07
CA TRP A 70 -2.84 -17.25 5.20
C TRP A 70 -2.38 -16.70 6.55
N LYS A 71 -1.22 -16.04 6.61
CA LYS A 71 -0.62 -15.58 7.85
C LYS A 71 -0.90 -14.09 8.02
N SER A 72 -1.60 -13.76 9.12
CA SER A 72 -1.78 -12.40 9.58
C SER A 72 -0.51 -11.95 10.30
N TYR A 73 -0.06 -10.76 9.98
CA TYR A 73 1.07 -10.13 10.65
C TYR A 73 0.66 -8.72 11.03
N ASN A 74 1.32 -8.20 12.08
CA ASN A 74 1.32 -6.77 12.33
C ASN A 74 -0.10 -6.20 12.55
N GLU A 75 -0.88 -6.91 13.36
CA GLU A 75 -2.26 -6.59 13.72
C GLU A 75 -2.35 -5.36 14.64
N LEU A 76 -3.27 -4.45 14.31
CA LEU A 76 -3.56 -3.28 15.10
C LEU A 76 -5.07 -3.22 15.37
N SER A 77 -5.47 -3.48 16.61
CA SER A 77 -6.89 -3.41 17.04
C SER A 77 -7.40 -1.97 17.02
N TRP A 78 -8.69 -1.77 16.74
CA TRP A 78 -9.32 -0.45 16.82
C TRP A 78 -9.15 0.23 18.17
N ASP A 79 -9.17 -0.53 19.27
CA ASP A 79 -8.96 0.00 20.63
C ASP A 79 -7.54 0.55 20.84
N LYS A 80 -6.57 -0.02 20.10
CA LYS A 80 -5.16 0.40 20.16
C LYS A 80 -4.88 1.55 19.23
N ILE A 81 -5.75 1.85 18.27
CA ILE A 81 -5.58 2.97 17.34
C ILE A 81 -6.02 4.24 18.05
N GLN A 82 -5.08 5.16 18.22
CA GLN A 82 -5.37 6.49 18.76
C GLN A 82 -5.59 7.52 17.66
N GLU A 83 -4.95 7.34 16.50
CA GLU A 83 -5.02 8.31 15.41
C GLU A 83 -5.15 7.64 14.03
N VAL A 84 -6.09 8.16 13.23
CA VAL A 84 -6.22 7.86 11.80
C VAL A 84 -6.05 9.16 11.03
N GLY A 85 -5.21 9.15 10.00
CA GLY A 85 -4.98 10.35 9.20
C GLY A 85 -4.67 10.07 7.74
N ILE A 86 -4.68 11.15 6.96
CA ILE A 86 -4.32 11.16 5.54
C ILE A 86 -2.99 11.91 5.43
N ALA A 87 -1.95 11.18 5.03
CA ALA A 87 -0.62 11.71 4.75
C ALA A 87 -0.43 11.92 3.25
N ASN A 88 0.17 13.06 2.89
CA ASN A 88 0.63 13.34 1.54
C ASN A 88 2.15 13.15 1.49
N MET A 89 2.62 12.25 0.63
CA MET A 89 4.06 11.99 0.49
C MET A 89 4.83 13.13 -0.17
N LYS A 90 4.14 14.11 -0.76
CA LYS A 90 4.78 15.27 -1.39
C LYS A 90 4.79 16.46 -0.43
N VAL A 91 5.69 16.37 0.54
CA VAL A 91 5.84 17.35 1.62
C VAL A 91 6.54 18.64 1.14
N MET A 92 7.37 18.55 0.10
CA MET A 92 8.08 19.70 -0.47
C MET A 92 7.24 20.38 -1.57
N LYS A 93 7.21 21.72 -1.55
CA LYS A 93 6.58 22.55 -2.59
C LYS A 93 7.18 22.19 -3.95
N ASN A 94 6.38 21.60 -4.84
CA ASN A 94 6.68 21.66 -6.26
C ASN A 94 6.37 23.09 -6.75
N ALA A 95 7.23 23.63 -7.61
CA ALA A 95 6.91 24.84 -8.37
C ALA A 95 5.63 24.67 -9.22
N GLU A 96 5.32 23.42 -9.61
CA GLU A 96 4.09 23.03 -10.27
C GLU A 96 3.00 22.61 -9.26
N ARG A 97 2.04 23.52 -8.99
CA ARG A 97 0.87 23.31 -8.10
C ARG A 97 -0.11 22.20 -8.55
N THR A 98 0.17 21.50 -9.63
CA THR A 98 -0.80 20.62 -10.32
C THR A 98 -0.69 19.14 -9.92
N LYS A 99 0.43 18.66 -9.39
CA LYS A 99 0.62 17.24 -9.04
C LYS A 99 0.68 17.02 -7.54
N VAL A 100 -0.46 16.63 -6.95
CA VAL A 100 -0.55 16.08 -5.59
C VAL A 100 0.24 14.77 -5.56
N GLY A 101 1.08 14.57 -4.54
CA GLY A 101 1.71 13.27 -4.32
C GLY A 101 0.68 12.16 -4.10
N GLU A 102 1.14 10.91 -4.09
CA GLU A 102 0.25 9.82 -3.67
C GLU A 102 -0.18 10.03 -2.21
N LEU A 103 -1.49 10.01 -1.99
CA LEU A 103 -2.11 10.11 -0.67
C LEU A 103 -2.20 8.73 -0.02
N TYR A 104 -1.92 8.68 1.27
CA TYR A 104 -1.99 7.46 2.07
C TYR A 104 -2.82 7.69 3.32
N LEU A 105 -3.72 6.75 3.62
CA LEU A 105 -4.34 6.63 4.92
C LEU A 105 -3.37 5.92 5.85
N TYR A 106 -3.13 6.46 7.04
CA TYR A 106 -2.31 5.83 8.06
C TYR A 106 -3.11 5.61 9.36
N PHE A 107 -2.69 4.60 10.11
CA PHE A 107 -3.22 4.23 11.42
C PHE A 107 -2.07 4.19 12.40
N SER A 108 -2.17 4.98 13.46
CA SER A 108 -1.17 5.13 14.50
C SER A 108 -1.71 4.67 15.85
N PRO A 109 -0.92 3.88 16.61
CA PRO A 109 -1.26 3.54 18.00
C PRO A 109 -1.12 4.73 18.96
N GLU A 110 -0.46 5.80 18.51
CA GLU A 110 -0.16 7.00 19.30
C GLU A 110 -0.80 8.22 18.65
N SER A 111 -1.34 9.11 19.46
CA SER A 111 -1.68 10.47 19.06
C SER A 111 -0.40 11.25 18.74
N MET A 112 -0.33 11.85 17.55
CA MET A 112 0.84 12.59 17.10
C MET A 112 0.58 14.09 17.04
N THR A 113 1.59 14.85 17.44
CA THR A 113 1.68 16.29 17.21
C THR A 113 1.94 16.59 15.72
N GLU A 114 1.73 17.85 15.32
CA GLU A 114 1.96 18.26 13.93
C GLU A 114 3.42 18.02 13.47
N LYS A 115 4.39 18.23 14.36
CA LYS A 115 5.82 17.98 14.08
C LYS A 115 6.10 16.50 13.84
N GLU A 116 5.51 15.61 14.64
CA GLU A 116 5.67 14.16 14.49
C GLU A 116 5.03 13.66 13.19
N ARG A 117 3.85 14.18 12.84
CA ARG A 117 3.19 13.90 11.56
C ARG A 117 4.05 14.33 10.37
N PHE A 118 4.67 15.51 10.46
CA PHE A 118 5.60 16.01 9.44
C PHE A 118 6.83 15.10 9.29
N HIS A 119 7.48 14.74 10.40
CA HIS A 119 8.62 13.82 10.40
C HIS A 119 8.25 12.43 9.85
N MET A 120 7.06 11.93 10.16
CA MET A 120 6.56 10.68 9.59
C MET A 120 6.45 10.76 8.07
N CYS A 121 5.95 11.86 7.52
CA CYS A 121 5.83 12.04 6.08
C CYS A 121 7.20 12.12 5.39
N LEU A 122 8.23 12.68 6.05
CA LEU A 122 9.60 12.71 5.54
C LEU A 122 10.25 11.32 5.52
N ASN A 123 9.99 10.49 6.53
CA ASN A 123 10.61 9.17 6.70
C ASN A 123 9.70 8.01 6.24
N TRP A 124 8.90 8.24 5.21
CA TRP A 124 7.97 7.23 4.70
C TRP A 124 8.71 6.06 4.01
N PRO A 125 8.28 4.79 4.18
CA PRO A 125 7.13 4.30 4.94
C PRO A 125 7.42 4.06 6.44
N PRO A 126 6.48 4.39 7.35
CA PRO A 126 6.67 4.16 8.77
C PRO A 126 6.65 2.66 9.09
N LYS A 127 7.60 2.19 9.90
CA LYS A 127 7.75 0.76 10.25
C LYS A 127 6.66 0.28 11.21
N GLU A 128 6.32 1.09 12.19
CA GLU A 128 5.43 0.71 13.30
C GLU A 128 3.95 1.04 13.04
N LYS A 129 3.69 1.98 12.14
CA LYS A 129 2.34 2.42 11.78
C LYS A 129 1.81 1.62 10.59
N ARG A 130 0.49 1.57 10.42
CA ARG A 130 -0.13 0.91 9.27
C ARG A 130 -0.54 1.96 8.26
N TYR A 131 -0.44 1.62 6.98
CA TYR A 131 -0.86 2.53 5.92
C TYR A 131 -1.43 1.79 4.73
N MET A 132 -2.31 2.47 4.00
CA MET A 132 -2.77 2.07 2.69
C MET A 132 -2.92 3.29 1.81
N ARG A 133 -2.81 3.10 0.50
CA ARG A 133 -3.13 4.17 -0.44
C ARG A 133 -4.56 4.67 -0.21
N TYR A 134 -4.73 5.99 -0.15
CA TYR A 134 -6.00 6.65 0.03
C TYR A 134 -6.93 6.39 -1.16
N SER A 135 -8.21 6.17 -0.87
CA SER A 135 -9.31 6.27 -1.82
C SER A 135 -10.60 6.52 -1.05
N VAL A 136 -11.58 7.18 -1.67
CA VAL A 136 -12.88 7.45 -1.03
C VAL A 136 -13.55 6.16 -0.52
N LYS A 137 -13.48 5.07 -1.30
CA LYS A 137 -14.02 3.76 -0.90
C LYS A 137 -13.36 3.22 0.36
N ARG A 138 -12.03 3.33 0.46
CA ARG A 138 -11.24 2.88 1.63
C ARG A 138 -11.50 3.75 2.85
N LEU A 139 -11.63 5.07 2.67
CA LEU A 139 -12.00 5.98 3.76
C LEU A 139 -13.37 5.65 4.33
N LYS A 140 -14.39 5.46 3.48
CA LYS A 140 -15.74 5.06 3.91
C LYS A 140 -15.72 3.74 4.68
N ALA A 141 -14.90 2.78 4.24
CA ALA A 141 -14.72 1.50 4.95
C ALA A 141 -14.08 1.67 6.34
N VAL A 142 -13.14 2.61 6.50
CA VAL A 142 -12.56 2.95 7.80
C VAL A 142 -13.57 3.68 8.69
N GLN A 143 -14.30 4.65 8.13
CA GLN A 143 -15.32 5.41 8.86
C GLN A 143 -16.43 4.54 9.45
N LYS A 144 -16.74 3.40 8.82
CA LYS A 144 -17.68 2.42 9.36
C LYS A 144 -17.28 1.89 10.75
N TYR A 145 -15.97 1.74 11.00
CA TYR A 145 -15.44 1.18 12.23
C TYR A 145 -14.80 2.22 13.15
N TRP A 146 -14.46 3.39 12.61
CA TRP A 146 -13.84 4.50 13.35
C TRP A 146 -14.87 5.42 14.03
N GLU A 147 -16.14 5.00 14.12
CA GLU A 147 -17.23 5.57 14.95
C GLU A 147 -17.18 7.11 15.08
N GLU A 148 -17.15 7.81 13.95
CA GLU A 148 -17.19 9.29 13.86
C GLU A 148 -16.00 10.05 14.49
N LYS A 149 -14.97 9.36 14.98
CA LYS A 149 -13.72 10.01 15.43
C LYS A 149 -13.09 10.79 14.27
N PRO A 150 -12.43 11.94 14.55
CA PRO A 150 -11.86 12.76 13.50
C PRO A 150 -10.78 11.99 12.74
N VAL A 151 -10.83 12.08 11.41
CA VAL A 151 -9.74 11.64 10.53
C VAL A 151 -8.90 12.85 10.20
N PHE A 152 -7.65 12.86 10.64
CA PHE A 152 -6.78 14.01 10.46
C PHE A 152 -6.25 14.08 9.02
N ALA A 153 -6.68 15.09 8.27
CA ALA A 153 -6.11 15.36 6.95
C ALA A 153 -5.00 16.40 7.08
N TRP A 154 -3.74 16.00 6.92
CA TRP A 154 -2.64 16.96 6.82
C TRP A 154 -2.49 17.38 5.35
N LEU A 155 -3.44 18.19 4.89
CA LEU A 155 -3.49 18.80 3.56
C LEU A 155 -3.41 20.32 3.76
N LYS A 156 -2.28 20.93 3.44
CA LYS A 156 -2.03 22.35 3.72
C LYS A 156 -2.77 23.33 2.79
N GLU A 157 -3.92 22.95 2.24
CA GLU A 157 -4.65 23.79 1.28
C GLU A 157 -6.13 23.39 1.26
N GLU A 158 -7.01 24.33 1.58
CA GLU A 158 -8.47 24.21 1.53
C GLU A 158 -8.96 23.73 0.14
N ALA A 159 -8.18 24.00 -0.91
CA ALA A 159 -8.40 23.50 -2.28
C ALA A 159 -8.36 21.97 -2.42
N TYR A 160 -7.78 21.23 -1.46
CA TYR A 160 -7.65 19.77 -1.53
C TYR A 160 -8.87 19.01 -1.03
N LEU A 161 -9.59 19.56 -0.03
CA LEU A 161 -10.84 18.96 0.46
C LEU A 161 -11.91 19.01 -0.64
N ASP A 162 -11.95 20.12 -1.36
CA ASP A 162 -12.95 20.38 -2.39
C ASP A 162 -12.85 19.47 -3.63
N ARG A 163 -11.67 18.90 -3.89
CA ARG A 163 -11.46 18.04 -5.07
C ARG A 163 -11.73 16.55 -4.79
N TYR A 164 -11.60 16.11 -3.53
CA TYR A 164 -11.73 14.70 -3.15
C TYR A 164 -13.05 14.36 -2.43
N PHE A 165 -13.68 15.32 -1.76
CA PHE A 165 -14.93 15.10 -1.03
C PHE A 165 -16.19 15.50 -1.81
N ARG A 166 -16.05 16.12 -2.98
CA ARG A 166 -17.18 16.56 -3.85
C ARG A 166 -17.55 15.57 -4.97
N ARG A 167 -17.26 14.27 -4.82
CA ARG A 167 -17.70 13.21 -5.74
C ARG A 167 -18.44 12.09 -5.03
#